data_AF-A0A952XV50-F1
#
_entry.id   AF-A0A952XV50-F1
#
_cell.length_a   1.000
_cell.length_b   1.000
_cell.length_c   1.000
_cell.angle_alpha   90.00
_cell.angle_beta   90.00
_cell.angle_gamma   90.00
#
_symmetry.space_group_name_H-M   'P 1'
#
loop_
_entity.id
_entity.type
_entity.pdbx_description
1 polymer ?
#
loop_
_entity_poly.entity_id
_entity_poly.type
_entity_poly.pdbx_seq_one_letter_code
_entity_poly.pdbx_strand_id
1 'polypeptide(L)'
;MKAVAAATIGGALALVATLLTWLFYVRYWKYADCIAAAQSSCIVEYPDGSIDNLTGGGFVWGLLAAPFWLAAALFLARVRRA
;
A
#
# COMPACT_ATOMS: atom_id res chain seq x y z
N MET A 1 1.83 8.53 -29.08
CA MET A 1 2.03 7.20 -28.45
C MET A 1 2.53 7.28 -27.00
N LYS A 2 3.61 8.04 -26.70
CA LYS A 2 4.18 8.16 -25.32
C LYS A 2 3.17 8.64 -24.26
N ALA A 3 2.38 9.67 -24.57
CA ALA A 3 1.36 10.18 -23.65
C ALA A 3 0.24 9.16 -23.37
N VAL A 4 -0.16 8.39 -24.38
CA VAL A 4 -1.19 7.33 -24.24
C VAL A 4 -0.65 6.18 -23.38
N ALA A 5 0.60 5.74 -23.60
CA ALA A 5 1.23 4.69 -22.80
C ALA A 5 1.48 5.11 -21.33
N ALA A 6 1.86 6.37 -21.10
CA ALA A 6 1.96 6.94 -19.75
C ALA A 6 0.62 6.92 -19.01
N ALA A 7 -0.45 7.31 -19.69
CA ALA A 7 -1.80 7.38 -19.11
C ALA A 7 -2.39 5.99 -18.83
N THR A 8 -2.11 4.99 -19.65
CA THR A 8 -2.68 3.65 -19.48
C THR A 8 -1.88 2.79 -18.49
N ILE A 9 -0.61 2.49 -18.79
CA ILE A 9 0.19 1.56 -17.97
C ILE A 9 0.67 2.22 -16.68
N GLY A 10 1.25 3.43 -16.79
CA GLY A 10 1.71 4.18 -15.62
C GLY A 10 0.56 4.55 -14.68
N GLY A 11 -0.57 4.96 -15.26
CA GLY A 11 -1.79 5.24 -14.52
C GLY A 11 -2.34 4.01 -13.78
N ALA A 12 -2.44 2.86 -14.45
CA ALA A 12 -2.91 1.62 -13.82
C ALA A 12 -2.02 1.17 -12.65
N LEU A 13 -0.69 1.22 -12.83
CA LEU A 13 0.26 0.87 -11.76
C LEU A 13 0.11 1.81 -10.55
N ALA A 14 -0.03 3.11 -10.78
CA ALA A 14 -0.22 4.10 -9.72
C ALA A 14 -1.56 3.90 -8.98
N LEU A 15 -2.63 3.55 -9.69
CA LEU A 15 -3.93 3.25 -9.08
C LEU A 15 -3.84 2.04 -8.15
N VAL A 16 -3.23 0.93 -8.61
CA VAL A 16 -3.01 -0.26 -7.78
C VAL A 16 -2.16 0.07 -6.56
N ALA A 17 -1.06 0.80 -6.76
CA ALA A 17 -0.19 1.23 -5.66
C ALA A 17 -0.94 2.07 -4.62
N THR A 18 -1.80 2.99 -5.08
CA THR A 18 -2.62 3.84 -4.22
C THR A 18 -3.62 3.03 -3.40
N LEU A 19 -4.31 2.07 -4.01
CA LEU A 19 -5.25 1.17 -3.31
C LEU A 19 -4.54 0.33 -2.23
N LEU A 20 -3.38 -0.23 -2.55
CA LEU A 20 -2.59 -1.01 -1.58
C LEU A 20 -2.07 -0.12 -0.44
N THR A 21 -1.64 1.10 -0.76
CA THR A 21 -1.22 2.09 0.25
C THR A 21 -2.37 2.50 1.15
N TRP A 22 -3.59 2.62 0.60
CA TRP A 22 -4.78 2.87 1.41
C TRP A 22 -5.07 1.72 2.39
N LEU A 23 -4.94 0.46 1.95
CA LEU A 23 -5.08 -0.69 2.84
C LEU A 23 -4.02 -0.70 3.96
N PHE A 24 -2.77 -0.36 3.62
CA PHE A 24 -1.72 -0.11 4.62
C PHE A 24 -2.10 1.00 5.60
N TYR A 25 -2.62 2.13 5.10
CA TYR A 25 -3.03 3.24 5.96
C TYR A 25 -4.12 2.84 6.95
N VAL A 26 -5.19 2.19 6.46
CA VAL A 26 -6.34 1.81 7.30
C VAL A 26 -5.95 0.79 8.36
N ARG A 27 -5.03 -0.13 8.07
CA ARG A 27 -4.64 -1.20 9.01
C ARG A 27 -3.44 -0.87 9.87
N TYR A 28 -2.45 -0.16 9.34
CA TYR A 28 -1.21 0.15 10.06
C TYR A 28 -1.23 1.58 10.59
N TRP A 29 -1.24 2.56 9.68
CA TRP A 29 -0.97 3.95 10.03
C TRP A 29 -2.05 4.58 10.91
N LYS A 30 -3.32 4.24 10.67
CA LYS A 30 -4.44 4.68 11.50
C LYS A 30 -4.31 4.23 12.96
N TYR A 31 -3.64 3.11 13.21
CA TYR A 31 -3.45 2.52 14.53
C TYR A 31 -1.99 2.60 14.98
N ALA A 32 -1.23 3.59 14.48
CA ALA A 32 0.20 3.75 14.75
C ALA A 32 0.52 3.75 16.26
N ASP A 33 -0.33 4.37 17.09
CA ASP A 33 -0.14 4.41 18.54
C ASP A 33 -0.26 3.01 19.17
N CYS A 34 -1.24 2.20 18.75
CA CYS A 34 -1.38 0.81 19.20
C CYS A 34 -0.15 -0.02 18.80
N ILE A 35 0.31 0.14 17.56
CA ILE A 35 1.46 -0.59 17.04
C ILE A 35 2.75 -0.18 17.75
N ALA A 36 2.91 1.12 18.05
CA ALA A 36 4.07 1.64 18.78
C ALA A 36 4.10 1.18 20.24
N ALA A 37 2.93 1.04 20.88
CA ALA A 37 2.81 0.54 22.25
C ALA A 37 2.90 -0.99 22.35
N ALA A 38 2.57 -1.71 21.28
CA ALA A 38 2.59 -3.16 21.25
C ALA A 38 4.04 -3.69 21.31
N GLN A 39 4.32 -4.60 22.24
CA GLN A 39 5.64 -5.25 22.32
C GLN A 39 5.86 -6.34 21.26
N SER A 40 4.79 -6.80 20.59
CA SER A 40 4.87 -7.85 19.57
C SER A 40 3.95 -7.58 18.37
N SER A 41 2.63 -7.43 18.60
CA SER A 41 1.65 -7.15 17.56
C SER A 41 0.43 -6.46 18.15
N CYS A 42 -0.15 -5.51 17.41
CA CYS A 42 -1.44 -4.91 17.73
C CYS A 42 -2.54 -5.85 17.23
N ILE A 43 -3.24 -6.50 18.15
CA ILE A 43 -4.36 -7.43 17.89
C ILE A 43 -5.66 -6.72 18.29
N VAL A 44 -6.67 -6.76 17.41
CA VAL A 44 -8.02 -6.27 17.69
C VAL A 44 -9.01 -7.41 17.55
N GLU A 45 -9.84 -7.60 18.57
CA GLU A 45 -11.00 -8.47 18.53
C GLU A 45 -12.25 -7.62 18.27
N TYR A 46 -13.01 -7.96 17.24
CA TYR A 46 -14.22 -7.25 16.85
C TYR A 46 -15.46 -7.86 17.51
N PRO A 47 -16.60 -7.13 17.56
CA PRO A 47 -17.82 -7.62 18.20
C PRO A 47 -18.41 -8.91 17.59
N ASP A 48 -18.02 -9.25 16.36
CA ASP A 48 -18.40 -10.49 15.68
C ASP A 48 -17.50 -11.69 16.06
N GLY A 49 -16.56 -11.49 16.99
CA GLY A 49 -15.59 -12.50 17.44
C GLY A 49 -14.42 -12.68 16.49
N SER A 50 -14.31 -11.89 15.42
CA SER A 50 -13.16 -11.94 14.52
C SER A 50 -11.94 -11.26 15.15
N ILE A 51 -10.76 -11.85 14.95
CA ILE A 51 -9.49 -11.35 15.46
C ILE A 51 -8.64 -10.88 14.27
N ASP A 52 -8.15 -9.64 14.33
CA ASP A 52 -7.31 -9.04 13.28
C ASP A 52 -5.95 -8.61 13.86
N ASN A 53 -4.89 -8.99 13.15
CA ASN A 53 -3.54 -8.54 13.44
C ASN A 53 -3.23 -7.33 12.58
N LEU A 54 -3.39 -6.14 13.17
CA LEU A 54 -3.22 -4.87 12.48
C LEU A 54 -1.77 -4.64 12.05
N THR A 55 -0.80 -5.06 12.87
CA THR A 55 0.63 -4.96 12.55
C THR A 55 0.98 -5.80 11.32
N GLY A 56 0.65 -7.09 11.37
CA GLY A 56 0.96 -8.04 10.30
C GLY A 56 0.16 -7.74 9.03
N GLY A 57 -1.15 -7.55 9.16
CA GLY A 57 -2.04 -7.20 8.05
C GLY A 57 -1.61 -5.91 7.37
N GLY A 58 -1.27 -4.89 8.16
CA GLY A 58 -0.70 -3.64 7.67
C GLY A 58 0.56 -3.84 6.84
N PHE A 59 1.57 -4.50 7.40
CA PHE A 59 2.86 -4.74 6.74
C PHE A 59 2.73 -5.41 5.38
N VAL A 60 1.83 -6.40 5.24
CA VAL A 60 1.58 -7.10 3.98
C VAL A 60 1.15 -6.12 2.88
N TRP A 61 0.21 -5.22 3.17
CA TRP A 61 -0.27 -4.26 2.18
C TRP A 61 0.80 -3.22 1.80
N GLY A 62 1.58 -2.76 2.78
CA GLY A 62 2.70 -1.84 2.52
C GLY A 62 3.78 -2.48 1.66
N LEU A 63 4.15 -3.73 1.97
CA LEU A 63 5.14 -4.50 1.21
C LEU A 63 4.68 -4.74 -0.23
N LEU A 64 3.39 -5.03 -0.43
CA LEU A 64 2.80 -5.16 -1.76
C LEU A 64 2.72 -3.83 -2.50
N ALA A 65 2.45 -2.70 -1.83
CA ALA A 65 2.35 -1.40 -2.47
C ALA A 65 3.69 -0.90 -3.06
N ALA A 66 4.80 -1.15 -2.35
CA ALA A 66 6.14 -0.67 -2.71
C ALA A 66 6.58 -1.00 -4.15
N PRO A 67 6.51 -2.26 -4.64
CA PRO A 67 6.91 -2.58 -6.01
C PRO A 67 6.04 -1.90 -7.07
N PHE A 68 4.75 -1.70 -6.83
CA PHE A 68 3.88 -0.98 -7.78
C PHE A 68 4.23 0.51 -7.84
N TRP A 69 4.52 1.15 -6.71
CA TRP A 69 5.04 2.52 -6.69
C TRP A 69 6.35 2.64 -7.44
N LEU A 70 7.29 1.72 -7.20
CA LEU A 70 8.57 1.70 -7.88
C LEU A 70 8.40 1.49 -9.39
N ALA A 71 7.57 0.53 -9.81
CA ALA A 71 7.28 0.26 -11.21
C ALA A 71 6.64 1.47 -11.90
N ALA A 72 5.65 2.12 -11.25
CA ALA A 72 5.03 3.33 -11.77
C ALA A 72 6.05 4.46 -11.95
N ALA A 73 6.90 4.70 -10.95
CA ALA A 73 7.94 5.72 -10.99
C ALA A 73 8.97 5.45 -12.12
N LEU A 74 9.49 4.22 -12.21
CA LEU A 74 10.44 3.83 -13.24
C LEU A 74 9.84 3.92 -14.64
N PHE A 75 8.59 3.49 -14.82
CA PHE A 75 7.89 3.58 -16.09
C PHE A 75 7.69 5.04 -16.53
N LEU A 76 7.17 5.89 -15.65
CA LEU A 76 6.99 7.32 -15.93
C LEU A 76 8.32 8.03 -16.22
N ALA A 77 9.39 7.70 -15.47
CA ALA A 77 10.72 8.23 -15.72
C ALA A 77 11.25 7.81 -17.10
N ARG A 78 11.03 6.54 -17.49
CA ARG A 78 11.42 6.03 -18.82
C ARG A 78 10.65 6.71 -19.94
N VAL A 79 9.32 6.88 -19.80
CA VAL A 79 8.50 7.55 -20.81
C VAL A 79 8.87 9.04 -20.95
N ARG A 80 9.25 9.70 -19.86
CA ARG A 80 9.73 11.10 -19.90
C ARG A 80 11.07 11.27 -20.62
N ARG A 81 11.96 10.28 -20.52
CA ARG A 81 13.28 10.31 -21.16
C ARG A 81 13.27 9.87 -22.62
N ALA A 82 12.31 9.02 -23.00
CA ALA A 82 12.16 8.51 -24.35
C ALA A 82 11.65 9.59 -25.29
#